data_AF-A0A7Y3BQI5-F1
#
_entry.id   AF-A0A7Y3BQI5-F1
#
_cell.length_a   1.000
_cell.length_b   1.000
_cell.length_c   1.000
_cell.angle_alpha   90.00
_cell.angle_beta   90.00
_cell.angle_gamma   90.00
#
_symmetry.space_group_name_H-M   'P 1'
#
loop_
_entity.id
_entity.type
_entity.pdbx_description
1 polymer ?
#
loop_
_entity_poly.entity_id
_entity_poly.type
_entity_poly.pdbx_seq_one_letter_code
_entity_poly.pdbx_strand_id
1 'polypeptide(L)'
;MKLDPVERWSPEMSHEEASWRVRLTRRRFVSSALAAPALLGAAATAPTTARAAERAYLQPQPEADWHAYLTETERRHPLAKYWYRFTPIADDVRSALEAGPIHPDDMLPWEARAQIADASPPGAANGWCVLPDGSQYVAVQTRFSGCTASMLDWWFVWGQREEIIRYKIWSPGAHVSMSESPTPGFQHRPDDKPFWGLSRFPVEDVGLGVARLRLDFVRPEAFGFGAIRNGDSAVCVRVGLPNGRLKHTDMVHYARADEDGFELRSRFWMARDFEAMAGGWPIAAAVADNSFMKRRLLPQHAARGLAWHCATEYHHLASFLAELYGEYGQDPP
;
A
#
# COMPACT_ATOMS: atom_id res chain seq x y z
N MET A 1 -37.05 8.63 10.60
CA MET A 1 -37.27 7.17 10.52
C MET A 1 -35.91 6.53 10.72
N LYS A 2 -35.73 5.83 11.85
CA LYS A 2 -34.47 5.17 12.23
C LYS A 2 -34.16 4.07 11.21
N LEU A 3 -32.93 3.94 10.77
CA LEU A 3 -32.46 2.82 9.96
C LEU A 3 -31.49 2.01 10.82
N ASP A 4 -31.87 0.77 11.10
CA ASP A 4 -31.03 -0.25 11.72
C ASP A 4 -29.86 -0.63 10.80
N PRO A 5 -28.64 -0.81 11.34
CA PRO A 5 -27.57 -1.46 10.61
C PRO A 5 -27.58 -2.95 10.94
N VAL A 6 -27.74 -3.78 9.91
CA VAL A 6 -27.35 -5.21 9.75
C VAL A 6 -28.48 -5.91 8.99
N GLU A 7 -28.36 -5.91 7.66
CA GLU A 7 -28.95 -6.98 6.85
C GLU A 7 -27.83 -7.64 6.03
N ARG A 8 -27.82 -8.97 6.15
CA ARG A 8 -26.79 -9.92 5.76
C ARG A 8 -26.60 -9.99 4.26
N TRP A 9 -25.35 -10.22 3.86
CA TRP A 9 -24.96 -10.72 2.55
C TRP A 9 -25.64 -12.09 2.31
N SER A 10 -26.44 -12.20 1.25
CA SER A 10 -27.02 -13.46 0.77
C SER A 10 -26.14 -14.01 -0.37
N PRO A 11 -25.89 -15.33 -0.47
CA PRO A 11 -25.01 -15.91 -1.50
C PRO A 11 -25.58 -15.89 -2.94
N GLU A 12 -26.75 -15.27 -3.17
CA GLU A 12 -27.47 -15.33 -4.45
C GLU A 12 -27.62 -13.96 -5.16
N MET A 13 -26.72 -13.00 -4.92
CA MET A 13 -26.79 -11.71 -5.65
C MET A 13 -26.22 -11.83 -7.07
N SER A 14 -27.04 -11.41 -8.05
CA SER A 14 -26.68 -11.39 -9.47
C SER A 14 -25.75 -10.22 -9.83
N HIS A 15 -25.00 -10.39 -10.92
CA HIS A 15 -23.94 -9.49 -11.41
C HIS A 15 -24.37 -8.00 -11.60
N GLU A 16 -25.66 -7.70 -11.71
CA GLU A 16 -26.17 -6.33 -11.85
C GLU A 16 -26.30 -5.57 -10.51
N GLU A 17 -26.54 -6.25 -9.39
CA GLU A 17 -26.82 -5.59 -8.10
C GLU A 17 -25.55 -5.06 -7.41
N ALA A 18 -24.40 -5.68 -7.66
CA ALA A 18 -23.10 -5.17 -7.21
C ALA A 18 -22.72 -3.85 -7.91
N SER A 19 -23.26 -3.59 -9.11
CA SER A 19 -22.94 -2.41 -9.92
C SER A 19 -23.69 -1.14 -9.50
N TRP A 20 -24.78 -1.27 -8.72
CA TRP A 20 -25.66 -0.13 -8.43
C TRP A 20 -25.17 0.73 -7.25
N ARG A 21 -24.35 0.20 -6.32
CA ARG A 21 -23.90 0.98 -5.15
C ARG A 21 -22.74 1.98 -5.39
N VAL A 22 -22.21 2.08 -6.62
CA VAL A 22 -21.06 2.97 -6.94
C VAL A 22 -21.46 4.26 -7.69
N ARG A 23 -22.75 4.47 -8.00
CA ARG A 23 -23.19 5.73 -8.62
C ARG A 23 -23.91 6.61 -7.60
N LEU A 24 -23.22 7.66 -7.16
CA LEU A 24 -23.71 9.00 -6.74
C LEU A 24 -22.64 9.58 -5.80
N THR A 25 -21.64 10.33 -6.27
CA THR A 25 -21.75 11.80 -6.34
C THR A 25 -20.56 12.37 -7.12
N ARG A 26 -20.72 12.63 -8.42
CA ARG A 26 -19.79 13.49 -9.18
C ARG A 26 -20.24 14.94 -9.04
N ARG A 27 -19.62 15.71 -8.15
CA ARG A 27 -19.57 17.18 -8.31
C ARG A 27 -18.25 17.53 -9.00
N ARG A 28 -18.35 17.91 -10.28
CA ARG A 28 -17.24 18.39 -11.10
C ARG A 28 -16.70 19.69 -10.51
N PHE A 29 -15.42 19.72 -10.14
CA PHE A 29 -14.64 20.96 -10.15
C PHE A 29 -13.84 20.99 -11.44
N VAL A 30 -14.18 21.92 -12.33
CA VAL A 30 -13.41 22.20 -13.54
C VAL A 30 -12.28 23.15 -13.13
N SER A 31 -11.03 22.71 -13.26
CA SER A 31 -9.87 23.59 -13.24
C SER A 31 -9.36 23.72 -14.66
N SER A 32 -9.33 24.95 -15.17
CA SER A 32 -8.85 25.34 -16.49
C SER A 32 -7.34 25.20 -16.58
N ALA A 33 -6.86 24.28 -17.42
CA ALA A 33 -5.46 24.18 -17.83
C ALA A 33 -5.21 25.05 -19.08
N LEU A 34 -4.25 25.96 -18.99
CA LEU A 34 -3.68 26.68 -20.12
C LEU A 34 -2.73 25.74 -20.86
N ALA A 35 -2.95 25.59 -22.16
CA ALA A 35 -2.10 24.82 -23.07
C ALA A 35 -0.82 25.60 -23.44
N ALA A 36 0.31 24.90 -23.56
CA ALA A 36 1.51 25.40 -24.22
C ALA A 36 1.94 24.40 -25.33
N PRO A 37 2.46 24.88 -26.47
CA PRO A 37 2.53 24.09 -27.70
C PRO A 37 3.78 23.20 -27.77
N ALA A 38 3.62 22.07 -28.45
CA ALA A 38 4.68 21.15 -28.81
C ALA A 38 5.52 21.69 -29.98
N LEU A 39 6.84 21.47 -29.92
CA LEU A 39 7.74 21.58 -31.06
C LEU A 39 8.58 20.30 -31.15
N LEU A 40 8.49 19.64 -32.30
CA LEU A 40 9.31 18.50 -32.70
C LEU A 40 10.71 18.94 -33.15
N GLY A 41 11.70 18.09 -32.90
CA GLY A 41 12.84 17.91 -33.80
C GLY A 41 14.17 17.60 -33.12
N ALA A 42 14.64 16.36 -33.23
CA ALA A 42 15.93 16.00 -33.85
C ALA A 42 16.32 14.54 -33.53
N ALA A 43 16.80 13.84 -34.58
CA ALA A 43 17.34 12.49 -34.52
C ALA A 43 18.80 12.47 -34.05
N ALA A 44 19.22 11.43 -33.32
CA ALA A 44 20.62 10.96 -33.31
C ALA A 44 20.75 9.54 -32.73
N THR A 45 21.24 8.64 -33.60
CA THR A 45 22.20 7.54 -33.38
C THR A 45 22.02 6.56 -32.21
N ALA A 46 21.80 5.29 -32.54
CA ALA A 46 21.86 4.14 -31.63
C ALA A 46 23.31 3.79 -31.21
N PRO A 47 23.55 3.49 -29.92
CA PRO A 47 24.71 2.71 -29.49
C PRO A 47 24.35 1.25 -29.18
N THR A 48 25.33 0.40 -29.46
CA THR A 48 25.39 -1.05 -29.36
C THR A 48 25.28 -1.62 -27.93
N THR A 49 24.40 -2.63 -27.81
CA THR A 49 24.48 -3.89 -27.05
C THR A 49 25.32 -4.00 -25.75
N ALA A 50 24.62 -4.48 -24.70
CA ALA A 50 25.08 -5.39 -23.63
C ALA A 50 25.28 -4.86 -22.19
N ARG A 51 24.96 -3.60 -21.86
CA ARG A 51 24.91 -3.14 -20.44
C ARG A 51 23.66 -2.35 -20.04
N ALA A 52 22.71 -2.21 -20.96
CA ALA A 52 21.43 -1.53 -20.78
C ALA A 52 20.26 -2.48 -21.09
N ALA A 53 20.28 -3.70 -20.54
CA ALA A 53 19.03 -4.42 -20.28
C ALA A 53 18.35 -3.72 -19.09
N GLU A 54 17.88 -2.51 -19.38
CA GLU A 54 17.15 -1.63 -18.49
C GLU A 54 15.84 -2.34 -18.15
N ARG A 55 15.62 -2.68 -16.87
CA ARG A 55 14.34 -3.23 -16.42
C ARG A 55 13.24 -2.31 -16.93
N ALA A 56 12.36 -2.83 -17.79
CA ALA A 56 11.22 -2.07 -18.28
C ALA A 56 10.28 -1.84 -17.10
N TYR A 57 10.37 -0.65 -16.50
CA TYR A 57 9.47 -0.26 -15.40
C TYR A 57 8.04 -0.17 -15.92
N LEU A 58 7.09 -0.69 -15.14
CA LEU A 58 5.66 -0.56 -15.44
C LEU A 58 5.29 0.91 -15.60
N GLN A 59 4.71 1.25 -16.74
CA GLN A 59 4.30 2.61 -17.06
C GLN A 59 2.93 2.92 -16.44
N PRO A 60 2.67 4.18 -16.07
CA PRO A 60 1.40 4.55 -15.46
C PRO A 60 0.23 4.43 -16.43
N GLN A 61 -0.90 3.91 -15.94
CA GLN A 61 -2.17 3.94 -16.67
C GLN A 61 -2.85 5.32 -16.61
N PRO A 62 -3.53 5.75 -17.69
CA PRO A 62 -4.31 6.97 -17.68
C PRO A 62 -5.56 6.83 -16.78
N GLU A 63 -5.99 7.92 -16.16
CA GLU A 63 -7.11 7.94 -15.20
C GLU A 63 -8.43 7.44 -15.80
N ALA A 64 -8.66 7.66 -17.10
CA ALA A 64 -9.83 7.19 -17.80
C ALA A 64 -9.96 5.65 -17.81
N ASP A 65 -8.84 4.94 -17.65
CA ASP A 65 -8.78 3.49 -17.68
C ASP A 65 -8.74 2.89 -16.26
N TRP A 66 -8.88 3.68 -15.21
CA TRP A 66 -8.81 3.18 -13.83
C TRP A 66 -10.03 2.34 -13.47
N HIS A 67 -9.80 1.07 -13.14
CA HIS A 67 -10.81 0.15 -12.63
C HIS A 67 -10.18 -0.97 -11.79
N ALA A 68 -10.83 -1.32 -10.67
CA ALA A 68 -10.37 -2.37 -9.77
C ALA A 68 -10.96 -3.76 -10.07
N TYR A 69 -11.88 -3.85 -11.04
CA TYR A 69 -12.42 -5.12 -11.53
C TYR A 69 -11.49 -5.77 -12.55
N LEU A 70 -11.69 -7.06 -12.83
CA LEU A 70 -11.00 -7.74 -13.92
C LEU A 70 -11.66 -7.43 -15.28
N THR A 71 -10.85 -7.02 -16.25
CA THR A 71 -11.22 -6.97 -17.68
C THR A 71 -11.55 -8.38 -18.20
N GLU A 72 -12.19 -8.47 -19.37
CA GLU A 72 -12.48 -9.76 -20.00
C GLU A 72 -11.22 -10.60 -20.25
N THR A 73 -10.10 -9.96 -20.61
CA THR A 73 -8.81 -10.64 -20.76
C THR A 73 -8.27 -11.14 -19.41
N GLU A 74 -8.29 -10.28 -18.39
CA GLU A 74 -7.82 -10.65 -17.05
C GLU A 74 -8.66 -11.76 -16.42
N ARG A 75 -9.97 -11.85 -16.70
CA ARG A 75 -10.83 -12.95 -16.21
C ARG A 75 -10.41 -14.33 -16.71
N ARG A 76 -9.72 -14.39 -17.85
CA ARG A 76 -9.19 -15.63 -18.44
C ARG A 76 -7.76 -15.93 -18.01
N HIS A 77 -7.13 -15.01 -17.28
CA HIS A 77 -5.78 -15.17 -16.78
C HIS A 77 -5.74 -16.22 -15.66
N PRO A 78 -4.72 -17.09 -15.56
CA PRO A 78 -4.63 -18.09 -14.50
C PRO A 78 -4.74 -17.52 -13.08
N LEU A 79 -4.23 -16.29 -12.86
CA LEU A 79 -4.31 -15.60 -11.57
C LEU A 79 -5.71 -15.13 -11.19
N ALA A 80 -6.68 -15.09 -12.13
CA ALA A 80 -8.03 -14.62 -11.84
C ALA A 80 -8.70 -15.41 -10.71
N LYS A 81 -8.34 -16.69 -10.53
CA LYS A 81 -8.84 -17.54 -9.44
C LYS A 81 -8.61 -16.92 -8.06
N TYR A 82 -7.50 -16.19 -7.87
CA TYR A 82 -7.19 -15.53 -6.60
C TYR A 82 -8.06 -14.29 -6.38
N TRP A 83 -8.36 -13.52 -7.43
CA TRP A 83 -9.22 -12.33 -7.33
C TRP A 83 -10.65 -12.65 -6.86
N TYR A 84 -11.19 -13.81 -7.25
CA TYR A 84 -12.52 -14.24 -6.81
C TYR A 84 -12.54 -14.94 -5.44
N ARG A 85 -11.38 -15.19 -4.81
CA ARG A 85 -11.30 -15.87 -3.53
C ARG A 85 -11.83 -14.93 -2.44
N PHE A 86 -12.95 -15.27 -1.83
CA PHE A 86 -13.40 -14.54 -0.65
C PHE A 86 -12.56 -14.92 0.56
N THR A 87 -12.02 -13.94 1.26
CA THR A 87 -11.34 -14.15 2.54
C THR A 87 -11.82 -13.11 3.55
N PRO A 88 -12.56 -13.52 4.59
CA PRO A 88 -12.92 -12.60 5.65
C PRO A 88 -11.69 -12.22 6.46
N ILE A 89 -11.63 -10.97 6.93
CA ILE A 89 -10.69 -10.58 7.98
C ILE A 89 -11.01 -11.34 9.28
N ALA A 90 -9.98 -11.61 10.09
CA ALA A 90 -10.15 -12.30 11.37
C ALA A 90 -11.07 -11.51 12.32
N ASP A 91 -11.82 -12.23 13.17
CA ASP A 91 -12.86 -11.65 14.01
C ASP A 91 -12.31 -10.71 15.08
N ASP A 92 -11.13 -10.99 15.62
CA ASP A 92 -10.43 -10.14 16.59
C ASP A 92 -9.98 -8.82 15.94
N VAL A 93 -9.45 -8.88 14.72
CA VAL A 93 -9.08 -7.70 13.92
C VAL A 93 -10.34 -6.88 13.63
N ARG A 94 -11.40 -7.51 13.11
CA ARG A 94 -12.68 -6.86 12.81
C ARG A 94 -13.24 -6.16 14.05
N SER A 95 -13.34 -6.88 15.17
CA SER A 95 -13.90 -6.37 16.41
C SER A 95 -13.12 -5.16 16.91
N ALA A 96 -11.78 -5.19 16.83
CA ALA A 96 -10.94 -4.04 17.19
C ALA A 96 -11.17 -2.82 16.28
N LEU A 97 -11.34 -3.02 14.96
CA LEU A 97 -11.59 -1.91 14.02
C LEU A 97 -13.00 -1.32 14.15
N GLU A 98 -13.99 -2.14 14.53
CA GLU A 98 -15.39 -1.74 14.75
C GLU A 98 -15.61 -1.06 16.11
N ALA A 99 -14.78 -1.36 17.12
CA ALA A 99 -14.85 -0.77 18.45
C ALA A 99 -14.67 0.77 18.47
N GLY A 100 -14.14 1.34 17.39
CA GLY A 100 -13.88 2.77 17.26
C GLY A 100 -12.39 3.09 17.40
N PRO A 101 -12.03 4.37 17.58
CA PRO A 101 -10.64 4.76 17.71
C PRO A 101 -10.03 4.26 19.02
N ILE A 102 -8.81 3.73 18.96
CA ILE A 102 -8.02 3.39 20.16
C ILE A 102 -7.59 4.66 20.89
N HIS A 103 -7.24 4.53 22.18
CA HIS A 103 -6.67 5.65 22.92
C HIS A 103 -5.26 5.97 22.37
N PRO A 104 -4.82 7.24 22.32
CA PRO A 104 -3.45 7.60 21.92
C PRO A 104 -2.35 6.87 22.69
N ASP A 105 -2.59 6.56 23.97
CA ASP A 105 -1.64 5.80 24.81
C ASP A 105 -1.50 4.33 24.38
N ASP A 106 -2.46 3.81 23.61
CA ASP A 106 -2.41 2.46 23.03
C ASP A 106 -1.70 2.44 21.67
N MET A 107 -1.13 3.56 21.23
CA MET A 107 -0.31 3.60 20.01
C MET A 107 1.11 3.11 20.28
N LEU A 108 1.77 2.57 19.25
CA LEU A 108 3.22 2.48 19.21
C LEU A 108 3.76 3.83 18.73
N PRO A 109 4.42 4.65 19.59
CA PRO A 109 4.94 5.94 19.17
C PRO A 109 6.07 5.76 18.14
N TRP A 110 6.24 6.76 17.27
CA TRP A 110 7.25 6.72 16.20
C TRP A 110 8.67 6.51 16.74
N GLU A 111 8.98 7.11 17.87
CA GLU A 111 10.28 7.03 18.53
C GLU A 111 10.60 5.60 18.97
N ALA A 112 9.56 4.79 19.24
CA ALA A 112 9.65 3.38 19.60
C ALA A 112 9.35 2.43 18.42
N ARG A 113 9.20 2.92 17.19
CA ARG A 113 8.76 2.11 16.03
C ARG A 113 9.52 0.80 15.81
N ALA A 114 10.81 0.76 16.15
CA ALA A 114 11.62 -0.46 16.01
C ALA A 114 11.18 -1.59 16.96
N GLN A 115 10.53 -1.25 18.09
CA GLN A 115 9.96 -2.20 19.05
C GLN A 115 8.81 -3.02 18.47
N ILE A 116 8.30 -2.70 17.26
CA ILE A 116 7.38 -3.57 16.53
C ILE A 116 7.95 -4.99 16.33
N ALA A 117 9.28 -5.14 16.36
CA ALA A 117 9.99 -6.41 16.24
C ALA A 117 9.98 -7.25 17.53
N ASP A 118 9.70 -6.63 18.69
CA ASP A 118 9.80 -7.28 20.00
C ASP A 118 8.77 -8.41 20.14
N ALA A 119 9.01 -9.38 21.02
CA ALA A 119 8.05 -10.48 21.21
C ALA A 119 6.64 -9.97 21.60
N SER A 120 6.61 -8.90 22.40
CA SER A 120 5.40 -8.20 22.82
C SER A 120 5.59 -6.70 22.58
N PRO A 121 5.31 -6.20 21.36
CA PRO A 121 5.45 -4.79 21.04
C PRO A 121 4.45 -3.98 21.88
N PRO A 122 4.78 -2.75 22.32
CA PRO A 122 3.82 -1.91 23.02
C PRO A 122 2.71 -1.41 22.09
N GLY A 123 1.59 -1.04 22.70
CA GLY A 123 0.39 -0.57 22.02
C GLY A 123 -0.50 -1.70 21.50
N ALA A 124 -1.68 -1.34 21.01
CA ALA A 124 -2.66 -2.25 20.45
C ALA A 124 -2.13 -2.95 19.20
N ALA A 125 -2.41 -4.25 19.08
CA ALA A 125 -2.10 -5.04 17.89
C ALA A 125 -2.93 -4.58 16.67
N ASN A 126 -4.20 -4.26 16.93
CA ASN A 126 -5.21 -3.85 15.94
C ASN A 126 -5.92 -2.59 16.43
N GLY A 127 -6.09 -1.60 15.55
CA GLY A 127 -6.78 -0.36 15.88
C GLY A 127 -6.40 0.81 14.99
N TRP A 128 -7.09 1.93 15.16
CA TRP A 128 -6.80 3.18 14.47
C TRP A 128 -7.15 4.35 15.38
N CYS A 129 -6.56 5.53 15.19
CA CYS A 129 -6.96 6.73 15.92
C CYS A 129 -6.56 8.01 15.19
N VAL A 130 -7.14 9.12 15.64
CA VAL A 130 -6.80 10.48 15.20
C VAL A 130 -6.34 11.25 16.43
N LEU A 131 -5.13 11.78 16.39
CA LEU A 131 -4.54 12.55 17.47
C LEU A 131 -5.08 13.99 17.52
N PRO A 132 -4.96 14.70 18.66
CA PRO A 132 -5.46 16.07 18.80
C PRO A 132 -4.92 17.03 17.73
N ASP A 133 -3.65 16.86 17.35
CA ASP A 133 -2.98 17.66 16.33
C ASP A 133 -3.44 17.34 14.89
N GLY A 134 -4.25 16.30 14.70
CA GLY A 134 -4.76 15.84 13.40
C GLY A 134 -3.89 14.78 12.72
N SER A 135 -2.75 14.40 13.29
CA SER A 135 -2.03 13.19 12.87
C SER A 135 -2.87 11.94 13.15
N GLN A 136 -2.58 10.86 12.44
CA GLN A 136 -3.38 9.65 12.49
C GLN A 136 -2.50 8.41 12.58
N TYR A 137 -3.06 7.34 13.11
CA TYR A 137 -2.33 6.10 13.30
C TYR A 137 -3.19 4.88 12.99
N VAL A 138 -2.54 3.85 12.47
CA VAL A 138 -3.14 2.56 12.16
C VAL A 138 -2.23 1.45 12.66
N ALA A 139 -2.82 0.45 13.30
CA ALA A 139 -2.22 -0.82 13.67
C ALA A 139 -3.10 -1.95 13.14
N VAL A 140 -2.50 -2.89 12.40
CA VAL A 140 -3.18 -4.11 11.95
C VAL A 140 -2.21 -5.27 12.07
N GLN A 141 -2.69 -6.38 12.57
CA GLN A 141 -1.97 -7.63 12.64
C GLN A 141 -2.65 -8.67 11.75
N THR A 142 -1.86 -9.46 11.03
CA THR A 142 -2.39 -10.50 10.13
C THR A 142 -1.52 -11.74 10.18
N ARG A 143 -2.17 -12.90 10.26
CA ARG A 143 -1.49 -14.18 10.31
C ARG A 143 -1.26 -14.73 8.90
N PHE A 144 -0.02 -15.11 8.61
CA PHE A 144 0.38 -15.78 7.36
C PHE A 144 0.83 -17.22 7.67
N SER A 145 -0.15 -18.11 7.84
CA SER A 145 0.12 -19.52 8.13
C SER A 145 0.68 -20.25 6.90
N GLY A 146 1.68 -21.10 7.09
CA GLY A 146 2.35 -21.86 6.02
C GLY A 146 3.21 -21.01 5.07
N CYS A 147 3.39 -19.72 5.36
CA CYS A 147 4.22 -18.82 4.56
C CYS A 147 5.53 -18.48 5.29
N THR A 148 6.60 -18.19 4.55
CA THR A 148 7.84 -17.63 5.12
C THR A 148 7.93 -16.13 4.85
N ALA A 149 8.69 -15.38 5.65
CA ALA A 149 8.92 -13.96 5.38
C ALA A 149 9.63 -13.71 4.03
N SER A 150 10.38 -14.67 3.51
CA SER A 150 10.97 -14.60 2.16
C SER A 150 9.92 -14.68 1.04
N MET A 151 8.79 -15.35 1.26
CA MET A 151 7.65 -15.30 0.32
C MET A 151 7.03 -13.90 0.28
N LEU A 152 6.98 -13.21 1.42
CA LEU A 152 6.56 -11.81 1.45
C LEU A 152 7.54 -10.91 0.68
N ASP A 153 8.85 -11.10 0.89
CA ASP A 153 9.85 -10.36 0.13
C ASP A 153 9.72 -10.59 -1.38
N TRP A 154 9.53 -11.85 -1.80
CA TRP A 154 9.26 -12.21 -3.18
C TRP A 154 8.01 -11.51 -3.71
N TRP A 155 6.91 -11.49 -2.93
CA TRP A 155 5.67 -10.83 -3.30
C TRP A 155 5.86 -9.33 -3.59
N PHE A 156 6.65 -8.63 -2.79
CA PHE A 156 6.96 -7.20 -3.00
C PHE A 156 7.82 -6.92 -4.24
N VAL A 157 8.37 -7.97 -4.87
CA VAL A 157 9.01 -7.87 -6.18
C VAL A 157 8.05 -8.33 -7.29
N TRP A 158 7.58 -9.58 -7.23
CA TRP A 158 6.79 -10.25 -8.26
C TRP A 158 5.38 -9.65 -8.42
N GLY A 159 4.69 -9.37 -7.32
CA GLY A 159 3.29 -8.93 -7.30
C GLY A 159 3.07 -7.51 -7.83
N GLN A 160 4.16 -6.77 -8.03
CA GLN A 160 4.15 -5.36 -8.40
C GLN A 160 4.86 -5.11 -9.74
N ARG A 161 5.07 -6.16 -10.55
CA ARG A 161 5.76 -6.10 -11.84
C ARG A 161 4.97 -6.78 -12.95
N GLU A 162 5.36 -6.47 -14.19
CA GLU A 162 4.93 -7.10 -15.44
C GLU A 162 3.44 -6.94 -15.81
N GLU A 163 2.53 -7.37 -14.94
CA GLU A 163 1.12 -7.51 -15.24
C GLU A 163 0.24 -6.91 -14.15
N ILE A 164 -0.69 -6.05 -14.54
CA ILE A 164 -1.58 -5.34 -13.62
C ILE A 164 -2.42 -6.28 -12.76
N ILE A 165 -2.81 -7.44 -13.29
CA ILE A 165 -3.60 -8.41 -12.55
C ILE A 165 -2.90 -8.91 -11.28
N ARG A 166 -1.56 -8.94 -11.25
CA ARG A 166 -0.79 -9.32 -10.04
C ARG A 166 -1.05 -8.35 -8.89
N TYR A 167 -1.23 -7.06 -9.19
CA TYR A 167 -1.61 -6.08 -8.19
C TYR A 167 -3.08 -6.20 -7.79
N LYS A 168 -3.98 -6.42 -8.77
CA LYS A 168 -5.42 -6.54 -8.54
C LYS A 168 -5.79 -7.72 -7.64
N ILE A 169 -5.10 -8.86 -7.76
CA ILE A 169 -5.39 -10.04 -6.94
C ILE A 169 -5.04 -9.85 -5.46
N TRP A 170 -4.28 -8.83 -5.10
CA TRP A 170 -3.96 -8.54 -3.70
C TRP A 170 -5.14 -7.93 -2.94
N SER A 171 -5.88 -7.05 -3.58
CA SER A 171 -7.03 -6.39 -2.95
C SER A 171 -8.16 -6.22 -3.97
N PRO A 172 -8.96 -7.29 -4.19
CA PRO A 172 -10.07 -7.28 -5.12
C PRO A 172 -11.04 -6.14 -4.85
N GLY A 173 -11.28 -5.30 -5.86
CA GLY A 173 -12.16 -4.13 -5.75
C GLY A 173 -11.50 -2.85 -5.24
N ALA A 174 -10.26 -2.90 -4.74
CA ALA A 174 -9.53 -1.71 -4.28
C ALA A 174 -8.30 -1.38 -5.14
N HIS A 175 -7.54 -2.39 -5.58
CA HIS A 175 -6.34 -2.19 -6.38
C HIS A 175 -6.65 -2.03 -7.87
N VAL A 176 -6.11 -0.98 -8.49
CA VAL A 176 -6.36 -0.65 -9.90
C VAL A 176 -5.14 -0.96 -10.76
N SER A 177 -4.01 -0.33 -10.44
CA SER A 177 -2.78 -0.50 -11.21
C SER A 177 -1.55 -0.16 -10.36
N MET A 178 -0.39 -0.61 -10.81
CA MET A 178 0.90 -0.32 -10.20
C MET A 178 1.87 0.13 -11.28
N SER A 179 2.67 1.15 -10.98
CA SER A 179 3.83 1.55 -11.77
C SER A 179 5.04 1.74 -10.85
N GLU A 180 6.25 1.71 -11.41
CA GLU A 180 7.46 1.86 -10.62
C GLU A 180 8.51 2.74 -11.31
N SER A 181 9.46 3.26 -10.52
CA SER A 181 10.68 3.90 -11.01
C SER A 181 11.79 3.76 -9.97
N PRO A 182 13.07 3.94 -10.34
CA PRO A 182 14.12 4.14 -9.36
C PRO A 182 13.82 5.32 -8.44
N THR A 183 14.12 5.18 -7.16
CA THR A 183 14.07 6.29 -6.21
C THR A 183 15.28 7.21 -6.43
N PRO A 184 15.08 8.51 -6.70
CA PRO A 184 16.19 9.43 -6.94
C PRO A 184 17.21 9.46 -5.78
N GLY A 185 18.49 9.36 -6.10
CA GLY A 185 19.58 9.46 -5.11
C GLY A 185 19.75 8.23 -4.21
N PHE A 186 18.99 7.15 -4.42
CA PHE A 186 19.22 5.90 -3.70
C PHE A 186 20.53 5.24 -4.17
N GLN A 187 21.39 4.88 -3.22
CA GLN A 187 22.63 4.16 -3.48
C GLN A 187 22.45 2.69 -3.12
N HIS A 188 22.53 1.79 -4.10
CA HIS A 188 22.41 0.35 -3.87
C HIS A 188 23.67 -0.25 -3.21
N ARG A 189 23.46 -1.22 -2.32
CA ARG A 189 24.48 -2.08 -1.69
C ARG A 189 24.34 -3.51 -2.22
N PRO A 190 25.40 -4.32 -2.21
CA PRO A 190 25.35 -5.71 -2.71
C PRO A 190 24.24 -6.57 -2.09
N ASP A 191 23.98 -6.41 -0.79
CA ASP A 191 23.01 -7.23 -0.04
C ASP A 191 21.62 -6.57 0.05
N ASP A 192 21.35 -5.56 -0.78
CA ASP A 192 20.04 -4.93 -0.78
C ASP A 192 18.96 -5.87 -1.32
N LYS A 193 17.79 -5.85 -0.68
CA LYS A 193 16.58 -6.44 -1.27
C LYS A 193 16.26 -5.73 -2.59
N PRO A 194 15.78 -6.46 -3.62
CA PRO A 194 15.56 -5.90 -4.97
C PRO A 194 14.56 -4.74 -5.04
N PHE A 195 13.69 -4.60 -4.02
CA PHE A 195 12.70 -3.53 -3.94
C PHE A 195 13.19 -2.30 -3.17
N TRP A 196 14.31 -2.37 -2.44
CA TRP A 196 14.87 -1.18 -1.79
C TRP A 196 15.43 -0.23 -2.85
N GLY A 197 15.06 1.06 -2.76
CA GLY A 197 15.42 2.04 -3.78
C GLY A 197 14.49 2.08 -4.99
N LEU A 198 13.34 1.41 -4.92
CA LEU A 198 12.26 1.55 -5.90
C LEU A 198 11.14 2.43 -5.32
N SER A 199 10.74 3.42 -6.10
CA SER A 199 9.52 4.18 -5.90
C SER A 199 8.38 3.45 -6.61
N ARG A 200 7.31 3.15 -5.88
CA ARG A 200 6.08 2.57 -6.40
C ARG A 200 4.98 3.62 -6.47
N PHE A 201 4.14 3.52 -7.48
CA PHE A 201 3.03 4.43 -7.71
C PHE A 201 1.73 3.65 -7.88
N PRO A 202 1.17 3.13 -6.77
CA PRO A 202 -0.11 2.46 -6.81
C PRO A 202 -1.21 3.45 -7.17
N VAL A 203 -2.20 2.92 -7.89
CA VAL A 203 -3.52 3.50 -8.05
C VAL A 203 -4.49 2.58 -7.32
N GLU A 204 -5.14 3.10 -6.28
CA GLU A 204 -5.91 2.28 -5.35
C GLU A 204 -6.90 3.08 -4.51
N ASP A 205 -7.90 2.39 -3.97
CA ASP A 205 -8.82 2.93 -2.97
C ASP A 205 -8.45 2.41 -1.56
N VAL A 206 -7.93 3.30 -0.73
CA VAL A 206 -7.60 3.03 0.70
C VAL A 206 -8.75 3.40 1.65
N GLY A 207 -9.98 3.38 1.16
CA GLY A 207 -11.19 3.80 1.91
C GLY A 207 -11.50 5.29 1.81
N LEU A 208 -10.84 6.00 0.89
CA LEU A 208 -11.00 7.45 0.65
C LEU A 208 -11.41 7.77 -0.79
N GLY A 209 -11.64 6.74 -1.61
CA GLY A 209 -11.75 6.84 -3.05
C GLY A 209 -10.42 6.54 -3.74
N VAL A 210 -10.51 6.19 -5.03
CA VAL A 210 -9.34 5.86 -5.85
C VAL A 210 -8.40 7.06 -5.99
N ALA A 211 -7.15 6.87 -5.60
CA ALA A 211 -6.09 7.86 -5.71
C ALA A 211 -4.80 7.22 -6.22
N ARG A 212 -3.91 8.04 -6.75
CA ARG A 212 -2.53 7.66 -7.03
C ARG A 212 -1.62 8.16 -5.91
N LEU A 213 -0.73 7.31 -5.43
CA LEU A 213 0.25 7.63 -4.39
C LEU A 213 1.69 7.44 -4.90
N ARG A 214 2.67 7.85 -4.09
CA ARG A 214 4.09 7.46 -4.22
C ARG A 214 4.56 6.79 -2.94
N LEU A 215 5.16 5.62 -3.07
CA LEU A 215 5.70 4.78 -2.01
C LEU A 215 7.19 4.58 -2.26
N ASP A 216 8.07 5.19 -1.47
CA ASP A 216 9.52 4.96 -1.55
C ASP A 216 9.91 3.86 -0.57
N PHE A 217 10.38 2.72 -1.10
CA PHE A 217 10.83 1.58 -0.32
C PHE A 217 12.27 1.83 0.16
N VAL A 218 12.42 1.91 1.47
CA VAL A 218 13.71 2.20 2.11
C VAL A 218 14.20 1.01 2.93
N ARG A 219 15.48 1.03 3.26
CA ARG A 219 16.05 0.02 4.15
C ARG A 219 15.51 0.17 5.59
N PRO A 220 15.43 -0.91 6.38
CA PRO A 220 15.01 -0.85 7.77
C PRO A 220 15.82 0.13 8.63
N GLU A 221 17.10 0.35 8.35
CA GLU A 221 17.95 1.28 9.09
C GLU A 221 17.46 2.73 9.00
N ALA A 222 16.79 3.10 7.89
CA ALA A 222 16.16 4.42 7.75
C ALA A 222 15.00 4.63 8.74
N PHE A 223 14.46 3.53 9.27
CA PHE A 223 13.44 3.48 10.30
C PHE A 223 14.03 3.08 11.67
N GLY A 224 15.34 3.10 11.84
CA GLY A 224 16.00 2.83 13.12
C GLY A 224 16.03 1.36 13.53
N PHE A 225 15.70 0.44 12.62
CA PHE A 225 15.93 -0.98 12.87
C PHE A 225 17.43 -1.29 12.83
N GLY A 226 17.87 -2.15 13.74
CA GLY A 226 19.18 -2.79 13.66
C GLY A 226 19.15 -3.99 12.70
N ALA A 227 19.95 -5.00 13.00
CA ALA A 227 19.88 -6.27 12.27
C ALA A 227 18.50 -6.92 12.46
N ILE A 228 17.84 -7.25 11.35
CA ILE A 228 16.60 -8.03 11.35
C ILE A 228 16.95 -9.47 11.75
N ARG A 229 16.15 -10.05 12.65
CA ARG A 229 16.33 -11.43 13.12
C ARG A 229 16.24 -12.40 11.94
N ASN A 230 17.05 -13.46 11.96
CA ASN A 230 16.99 -14.49 10.93
C ASN A 230 15.56 -15.07 10.82
N GLY A 231 15.05 -15.17 9.58
CA GLY A 231 13.69 -15.60 9.29
C GLY A 231 12.64 -14.48 9.29
N ASP A 232 12.91 -13.32 9.90
CA ASP A 232 12.02 -12.16 9.87
C ASP A 232 12.24 -11.32 8.60
N SER A 233 11.28 -10.46 8.28
CA SER A 233 11.43 -9.42 7.26
C SER A 233 10.79 -8.10 7.71
N ALA A 234 11.27 -6.99 7.16
CA ALA A 234 10.65 -5.68 7.34
C ALA A 234 10.55 -4.97 5.99
N VAL A 235 9.34 -4.47 5.69
CA VAL A 235 9.05 -3.60 4.56
C VAL A 235 8.77 -2.21 5.12
N CYS A 236 9.73 -1.30 4.94
CA CYS A 236 9.66 0.08 5.42
C CYS A 236 9.42 1.02 4.23
N VAL A 237 8.37 1.83 4.31
CA VAL A 237 7.91 2.64 3.17
C VAL A 237 7.57 4.05 3.63
N ARG A 238 8.03 5.03 2.86
CA ARG A 238 7.60 6.42 2.97
C ARG A 238 6.55 6.71 1.91
N VAL A 239 5.39 7.20 2.31
CA VAL A 239 4.24 7.46 1.45
C VAL A 239 4.03 8.95 1.29
N GLY A 240 3.78 9.39 0.06
CA GLY A 240 3.57 10.78 -0.27
C GLY A 240 2.75 11.01 -1.53
N LEU A 241 2.63 12.29 -1.89
CA LEU A 241 2.02 12.70 -3.15
C LEU A 241 2.81 12.14 -4.35
N PRO A 242 2.14 11.80 -5.47
CA PRO A 242 2.78 11.24 -6.66
C PRO A 242 3.98 12.06 -7.20
N ASN A 243 3.94 13.38 -7.02
CA ASN A 243 4.99 14.28 -7.47
C ASN A 243 6.23 14.32 -6.56
N GLY A 244 6.25 13.55 -5.45
CA GLY A 244 7.35 13.51 -4.49
C GLY A 244 7.56 14.79 -3.67
N ARG A 245 6.69 15.80 -3.81
CA ARG A 245 6.87 17.09 -3.12
C ARG A 245 6.52 17.03 -1.64
N LEU A 246 5.71 16.06 -1.24
CA LEU A 246 5.21 15.93 0.12
C LEU A 246 5.09 14.46 0.50
N LYS A 247 5.88 14.04 1.47
CA LYS A 247 5.72 12.86 2.31
C LYS A 247 4.67 13.16 3.36
N HIS A 248 3.74 12.25 3.57
CA HIS A 248 2.74 12.38 4.63
C HIS A 248 2.64 11.17 5.55
N THR A 249 3.10 9.98 5.17
CA THR A 249 2.99 8.78 6.02
C THR A 249 4.28 8.00 6.02
N ASP A 250 4.68 7.50 7.19
CA ASP A 250 5.63 6.39 7.31
C ASP A 250 4.85 5.12 7.62
N MET A 251 5.21 4.01 6.98
CA MET A 251 4.64 2.70 7.29
C MET A 251 5.68 1.61 7.42
N VAL A 252 5.41 0.65 8.29
CA VAL A 252 6.20 -0.56 8.49
C VAL A 252 5.27 -1.76 8.43
N HIS A 253 5.65 -2.74 7.62
CA HIS A 253 5.15 -4.11 7.73
C HIS A 253 6.30 -5.00 8.22
N TYR A 254 6.24 -5.42 9.49
CA TYR A 254 7.22 -6.32 10.08
C TYR A 254 6.67 -7.74 10.10
N ALA A 255 7.29 -8.65 9.35
CA ALA A 255 6.96 -10.07 9.34
C ALA A 255 7.81 -10.79 10.39
N ARG A 256 7.20 -11.11 11.53
CA ARG A 256 7.85 -11.86 12.61
C ARG A 256 7.57 -13.35 12.42
N ALA A 257 8.60 -14.12 12.09
CA ALA A 257 8.51 -15.55 11.86
C ALA A 257 8.33 -16.35 13.15
N ASP A 258 7.58 -17.45 13.05
CA ASP A 258 7.43 -18.50 14.04
C ASP A 258 7.34 -19.88 13.35
N GLU A 259 7.00 -20.92 14.11
CA GLU A 259 6.98 -22.31 13.62
C GLU A 259 5.92 -22.56 12.55
N ASP A 260 4.81 -21.82 12.58
CA ASP A 260 3.66 -22.03 11.69
C ASP A 260 3.66 -21.07 10.49
N GLY A 261 4.66 -20.20 10.35
CA GLY A 261 4.73 -19.16 9.32
C GLY A 261 5.19 -17.81 9.87
N PHE A 262 4.42 -16.74 9.66
CA PHE A 262 4.72 -15.44 10.27
C PHE A 262 3.49 -14.61 10.66
N GLU A 263 3.69 -13.72 11.61
CA GLU A 263 2.77 -12.66 11.98
C GLU A 263 3.21 -11.36 11.30
N LEU A 264 2.36 -10.81 10.43
CA LEU A 264 2.58 -9.51 9.83
C LEU A 264 2.04 -8.42 10.74
N ARG A 265 2.92 -7.52 11.18
CA ARG A 265 2.59 -6.37 12.01
C ARG A 265 2.71 -5.11 11.17
N SER A 266 1.57 -4.50 10.87
CA SER A 266 1.46 -3.29 10.07
C SER A 266 1.25 -2.09 10.97
N ARG A 267 2.04 -1.04 10.76
CA ARG A 267 1.92 0.25 11.47
C ARG A 267 2.04 1.39 10.47
N PHE A 268 1.16 2.38 10.60
CA PHE A 268 1.16 3.58 9.78
C PHE A 268 1.14 4.80 10.70
N TRP A 269 2.14 5.67 10.57
CA TRP A 269 2.21 6.96 11.24
C TRP A 269 1.94 8.04 10.20
N MET A 270 0.74 8.60 10.24
CA MET A 270 0.20 9.46 9.19
C MET A 270 0.15 10.92 9.66
N ALA A 271 0.61 11.84 8.81
CA ALA A 271 0.75 13.27 9.07
C ALA A 271 1.41 13.60 10.42
N ARG A 272 2.33 12.74 10.90
CA ARG A 272 3.18 13.06 12.06
C ARG A 272 4.02 14.28 11.74
N ASP A 273 4.72 14.20 10.62
CA ASP A 273 5.60 15.19 10.03
C ASP A 273 5.38 15.23 8.51
N PHE A 274 5.56 16.42 7.94
CA PHE A 274 5.59 16.61 6.50
C PHE A 274 7.03 16.82 6.06
N GLU A 275 7.50 15.99 5.15
CA GLU A 275 8.84 16.08 4.58
C GLU A 275 8.77 16.13 3.06
N ALA A 276 9.81 16.64 2.41
CA ALA A 276 9.97 16.40 0.98
C ALA A 276 10.45 14.95 0.77
N MET A 277 9.86 14.23 -0.19
CA MET A 277 10.44 12.95 -0.63
C MET A 277 11.66 13.20 -1.52
N ALA A 278 12.42 12.16 -1.87
CA ALA A 278 13.58 12.29 -2.74
C ALA A 278 13.21 12.99 -4.07
N GLY A 279 13.75 14.21 -4.26
CA GLY A 279 13.47 15.11 -5.39
C GLY A 279 12.55 16.32 -5.07
N GLY A 280 12.03 16.46 -3.85
CA GLY A 280 11.20 17.59 -3.42
C GLY A 280 11.98 18.76 -2.80
N TRP A 281 11.31 19.92 -2.62
CA TRP A 281 11.92 21.12 -2.03
C TRP A 281 11.61 21.20 -0.50
N PRO A 282 12.62 21.24 0.40
CA PRO A 282 12.44 21.07 1.85
C PRO A 282 11.57 22.13 2.54
N ILE A 283 11.62 23.38 2.08
CA ILE A 283 11.01 24.54 2.77
C ILE A 283 9.48 24.50 2.74
N ALA A 284 8.88 23.89 1.70
CA ALA A 284 7.42 23.83 1.56
C ALA A 284 6.74 22.86 2.54
N ALA A 285 7.45 21.81 2.97
CA ALA A 285 6.89 20.78 3.83
C ALA A 285 6.77 21.24 5.30
N ALA A 286 7.78 21.98 5.79
CA ALA A 286 7.77 22.54 7.15
C ALA A 286 6.65 23.57 7.37
N VAL A 287 6.29 24.36 6.36
CA VAL A 287 5.20 25.36 6.44
C VAL A 287 3.81 24.69 6.47
N ALA A 288 3.71 23.45 5.99
CA ALA A 288 2.46 22.68 5.99
C ALA A 288 2.21 21.95 7.32
N ASP A 289 3.15 21.97 8.28
CA ASP A 289 3.04 21.23 9.54
C ASP A 289 2.21 21.99 10.59
N ASN A 290 0.90 22.05 10.35
CA ASN A 290 -0.07 22.54 11.33
C ASN A 290 -1.36 21.72 11.27
N SER A 291 -2.11 21.72 12.38
CA SER A 291 -3.29 20.87 12.53
C SER A 291 -4.37 21.12 11.48
N PHE A 292 -4.49 22.35 10.96
CA PHE A 292 -5.43 22.64 9.89
C PHE A 292 -5.03 21.92 8.59
N MET A 293 -3.76 22.00 8.20
CA MET A 293 -3.23 21.33 7.01
C MET A 293 -3.26 19.80 7.16
N LYS A 294 -2.91 19.25 8.32
CA LYS A 294 -3.01 17.81 8.61
C LYS A 294 -4.42 17.29 8.37
N ARG A 295 -5.43 17.96 8.94
CA ARG A 295 -6.85 17.59 8.78
C ARG A 295 -7.37 17.81 7.36
N ARG A 296 -6.78 18.73 6.60
CA ARG A 296 -7.16 19.00 5.21
C ARG A 296 -6.59 17.98 4.23
N LEU A 297 -5.36 17.53 4.48
CA LEU A 297 -4.66 16.53 3.68
C LEU A 297 -5.15 15.11 3.98
N LEU A 298 -5.33 14.79 5.27
CA LEU A 298 -5.85 13.50 5.71
C LEU A 298 -7.18 13.70 6.45
N PRO A 299 -8.32 13.37 5.82
CA PRO A 299 -9.61 13.50 6.49
C PRO A 299 -9.71 12.57 7.70
N GLN A 300 -10.58 12.88 8.67
CA GLN A 300 -10.66 12.14 9.94
C GLN A 300 -10.98 10.65 9.81
N HIS A 301 -11.57 10.22 8.68
CA HIS A 301 -11.87 8.82 8.42
C HIS A 301 -10.73 8.07 7.70
N ALA A 302 -9.60 8.74 7.39
CA ALA A 302 -8.49 8.13 6.68
C ALA A 302 -7.85 6.98 7.45
N ALA A 303 -7.59 7.13 8.76
CA ALA A 303 -7.05 6.05 9.59
C ALA A 303 -7.95 4.83 9.57
N ARG A 304 -9.27 5.05 9.74
CA ARG A 304 -10.26 3.98 9.70
C ARG A 304 -10.25 3.29 8.34
N GLY A 305 -10.37 4.05 7.25
CA GLY A 305 -10.36 3.51 5.89
C GLY A 305 -9.11 2.67 5.61
N LEU A 306 -7.93 3.21 5.93
CA LEU A 306 -6.65 2.53 5.75
C LEU A 306 -6.51 1.28 6.62
N ALA A 307 -7.03 1.29 7.85
CA ALA A 307 -7.02 0.11 8.71
C ALA A 307 -7.85 -1.04 8.11
N TRP A 308 -9.04 -0.74 7.57
CA TRP A 308 -9.86 -1.73 6.87
C TRP A 308 -9.22 -2.22 5.58
N HIS A 309 -8.61 -1.31 4.81
CA HIS A 309 -7.88 -1.65 3.59
C HIS A 309 -6.71 -2.61 3.91
N CYS A 310 -5.85 -2.25 4.86
CA CYS A 310 -4.72 -3.06 5.30
C CYS A 310 -5.17 -4.42 5.85
N ALA A 311 -6.23 -4.46 6.66
CA ALA A 311 -6.75 -5.73 7.16
C ALA A 311 -7.22 -6.62 6.00
N THR A 312 -7.97 -6.06 5.06
CA THR A 312 -8.56 -6.82 3.95
C THR A 312 -7.49 -7.35 2.99
N GLU A 313 -6.57 -6.50 2.53
CA GLU A 313 -5.56 -6.87 1.53
C GLU A 313 -4.61 -7.97 2.05
N TYR A 314 -4.17 -7.87 3.31
CA TYR A 314 -3.19 -8.81 3.84
C TYR A 314 -3.84 -10.12 4.28
N HIS A 315 -5.08 -10.10 4.79
CA HIS A 315 -5.80 -11.36 5.04
C HIS A 315 -6.08 -12.08 3.72
N HIS A 316 -6.45 -11.36 2.67
CA HIS A 316 -6.65 -11.94 1.36
C HIS A 316 -5.35 -12.53 0.80
N LEU A 317 -4.24 -11.78 0.83
CA LEU A 317 -2.92 -12.29 0.41
C LEU A 317 -2.49 -13.52 1.21
N ALA A 318 -2.69 -13.51 2.53
CA ALA A 318 -2.35 -14.64 3.41
C ALA A 318 -3.09 -15.93 3.01
N SER A 319 -4.27 -15.82 2.40
CA SER A 319 -5.06 -16.99 1.98
C SER A 319 -4.49 -17.74 0.77
N PHE A 320 -3.56 -17.14 0.03
CA PHE A 320 -3.03 -17.74 -1.20
C PHE A 320 -1.53 -17.57 -1.42
N LEU A 321 -0.81 -16.78 -0.62
CA LEU A 321 0.61 -16.48 -0.86
C LEU A 321 1.47 -17.75 -0.96
N ALA A 322 1.25 -18.75 -0.09
CA ALA A 322 2.00 -20.01 -0.16
C ALA A 322 1.70 -20.82 -1.43
N GLU A 323 0.42 -20.92 -1.83
CA GLU A 323 -0.01 -21.57 -3.08
C GLU A 323 0.62 -20.87 -4.30
N LEU A 324 0.49 -19.54 -4.34
CA LEU A 324 1.00 -18.71 -5.42
C LEU A 324 2.53 -18.79 -5.51
N TYR A 325 3.24 -18.76 -4.38
CA TYR A 325 4.69 -18.92 -4.36
C TYR A 325 5.11 -20.32 -4.83
N GLY A 326 4.34 -21.37 -4.51
CA GLY A 326 4.58 -22.71 -5.04
C GLY A 326 4.44 -22.80 -6.55
N GLU A 327 3.52 -22.03 -7.13
CA GLU A 327 3.26 -21.99 -8.59
C GLU A 327 4.25 -21.10 -9.35
N TYR A 328 4.60 -19.92 -8.81
CA TYR A 328 5.33 -18.86 -9.53
C TYR A 328 6.66 -18.46 -8.88
N GLY A 329 7.05 -19.05 -7.74
CA GLY A 329 8.26 -18.67 -7.00
C GLY A 329 9.57 -18.96 -7.72
N GLN A 330 9.54 -19.75 -8.79
CA GLN A 330 10.68 -20.00 -9.68
C GLN A 330 10.79 -18.97 -10.81
N ASP A 331 9.76 -18.14 -11.02
CA ASP A 331 9.85 -17.05 -11.97
C ASP A 331 10.88 -16.04 -11.44
N PRO A 332 11.84 -15.60 -12.27
CA PRO A 332 12.81 -14.62 -11.85
C PRO A 332 12.09 -13.34 -11.39
N PRO A 333 12.45 -12.77 -10.22
CA PRO A 333 11.81 -11.56 -9.69
C PRO A 333 12.16 -10.27 -10.45
#